data_AF-A0A8J3MXL9-F1
#
_entry.id   AF-A0A8J3MXL9-F1
#
_cell.length_a   1.000
_cell.length_b   1.000
_cell.length_c   1.000
_cell.angle_alpha   90.00
_cell.angle_beta   90.00
_cell.angle_gamma   90.00
#
_symmetry.space_group_name_H-M   'P 1'
#
loop_
_entity.id
_entity.type
_entity.pdbx_description
1 polymer ?
#
loop_
_entity_poly.entity_id
_entity_poly.type
_entity_poly.pdbx_seq_one_letter_code
_entity_poly.pdbx_strand_id
1 'polypeptide(L)'
;MNLYEQLHVVRERLEGIGAHDDSMDLVEKLLKRAEPAKGDKTSVAQVQVLRHMLRMPEVIDNYNIYNDLQELVSERDETEIAAREDSAPAAYVDTTRHPRPKSFYKAQKEKAKKKG
;
A
#
# COMPACT_ATOMS: atom_id res chain seq x y z
N MET A 1 0.86 12.57 -4.15
CA MET A 1 2.11 12.65 -4.91
C MET A 1 1.81 12.34 -6.37
N ASN A 2 2.25 13.19 -7.28
CA ASN A 2 2.11 12.99 -8.73
C ASN A 2 3.19 12.02 -9.26
N LEU A 3 3.15 11.68 -10.55
CA LEU A 3 4.10 10.73 -11.14
C LEU A 3 5.56 11.14 -10.97
N TYR A 4 5.86 12.42 -11.19
CA TYR A 4 7.23 12.95 -11.07
C TYR A 4 7.74 12.81 -9.63
N GLU A 5 6.93 13.19 -8.65
CA GLU A 5 7.24 13.03 -7.22
C GLU A 5 7.42 11.55 -6.86
N GLN A 6 6.55 10.66 -7.35
CA GLN A 6 6.67 9.23 -7.08
C GLN A 6 7.97 8.64 -7.65
N LEU A 7 8.39 9.06 -8.84
CA LEU A 7 9.64 8.62 -9.44
C LEU A 7 10.88 9.12 -8.67
N HIS A 8 10.81 10.29 -8.05
CA HIS A 8 11.86 10.75 -7.12
C HIS A 8 11.97 9.85 -5.90
N VAL A 9 10.85 9.48 -5.29
CA VAL A 9 10.86 8.54 -4.16
C VAL A 9 11.41 7.17 -4.58
N VAL A 10 11.10 6.70 -5.80
CA VAL A 10 11.69 5.45 -6.32
C VAL A 10 13.20 5.59 -6.48
N ARG A 11 13.69 6.72 -7.01
CA ARG A 11 15.14 6.99 -7.15
C ARG A 11 15.84 6.94 -5.79
N GLU A 12 15.33 7.65 -4.79
CA GLU A 12 15.92 7.65 -3.43
C GLU A 12 15.96 6.24 -2.81
N ARG A 13 14.93 5.43 -3.04
CA ARG A 13 14.91 4.04 -2.55
C ARG A 13 15.90 3.14 -3.27
N LEU A 14 16.02 3.27 -4.60
CA LEU A 14 17.05 2.56 -5.36
C LEU A 14 18.46 2.93 -4.90
N GLU A 15 18.72 4.22 -4.64
CA GLU A 15 19.99 4.66 -4.04
C GLU A 15 20.21 4.03 -2.65
N GLY A 16 19.15 3.94 -1.84
CA GLY A 16 19.20 3.37 -0.49
C GLY A 16 19.58 1.89 -0.45
N ILE A 17 19.14 1.09 -1.44
CA ILE A 17 19.50 -0.34 -1.54
C ILE A 17 20.80 -0.58 -2.31
N GLY A 18 21.44 0.47 -2.83
CA GLY A 18 22.63 0.32 -3.67
C GLY A 18 22.31 -0.38 -5.00
N ALA A 19 21.19 -0.02 -5.62
CA ALA A 19 20.73 -0.60 -6.88
C ALA A 19 21.76 -0.44 -8.01
N HIS A 20 21.60 -1.25 -9.05
CA HIS A 20 22.47 -1.25 -10.22
C HIS A 20 22.36 0.07 -11.00
N ASP A 21 23.46 0.48 -11.64
CA ASP A 21 23.52 1.71 -12.45
C ASP A 21 22.44 1.72 -13.56
N ASP A 22 22.17 0.56 -14.17
CA ASP A 22 21.11 0.38 -15.17
C ASP A 22 19.73 0.82 -14.66
N SER A 23 19.44 0.52 -13.38
CA SER A 23 18.19 0.87 -12.70
C SER A 23 18.10 2.38 -12.46
N MET A 24 19.22 2.97 -12.05
CA MET A 24 19.34 4.42 -11.85
C MET A 24 19.14 5.19 -13.16
N ASP A 25 19.80 4.75 -14.24
CA ASP A 25 19.69 5.35 -15.57
C ASP A 25 18.25 5.30 -16.12
N LEU A 26 17.56 4.17 -15.91
CA LEU A 26 16.16 4.03 -16.28
C LEU A 26 15.28 5.06 -15.55
N VAL A 27 15.45 5.18 -14.23
CA VAL A 27 14.65 6.11 -13.43
C VAL A 27 14.95 7.56 -13.80
N GLU A 28 16.20 7.92 -14.06
CA GLU A 28 16.54 9.26 -14.56
C GLU A 28 15.90 9.58 -15.91
N LYS A 29 15.90 8.61 -16.83
CA LYS A 29 15.22 8.73 -18.13
C LYS A 29 13.71 8.94 -17.95
N LEU A 30 13.08 8.21 -17.01
CA LEU A 30 11.66 8.37 -16.70
C LEU A 30 11.37 9.71 -16.02
N LEU A 31 12.23 10.18 -15.12
CA LEU A 31 12.11 11.48 -14.46
C LEU A 31 12.15 12.64 -15.47
N LYS A 32 13.09 12.60 -16.43
CA LYS A 32 13.17 13.59 -17.51
C LYS A 32 11.88 13.60 -18.35
N ARG A 33 11.30 12.44 -18.63
CA ARG A 33 10.02 12.33 -19.36
C ARG A 33 8.82 12.82 -18.53
N ALA A 34 8.84 12.62 -17.22
CA ALA A 34 7.79 13.01 -16.30
C ALA A 34 7.89 14.47 -15.84
N GLU A 35 8.92 15.22 -16.24
CA GLU A 35 9.13 16.61 -15.84
C GLU A 35 7.91 17.52 -16.05
N PRO A 36 7.14 17.42 -17.16
CA PRO A 36 5.91 18.20 -17.34
C PRO A 36 4.84 17.93 -16.26
N ALA A 37 4.88 16.76 -15.63
CA ALA A 37 3.95 16.36 -14.58
C ALA A 37 4.32 16.90 -13.19
N LYS A 38 5.43 17.64 -13.03
CA LYS A 38 5.90 18.17 -11.73
C LYS A 38 4.85 19.01 -10.99
N GLY A 39 4.01 19.74 -11.72
CA GLY A 39 2.90 20.54 -11.18
C GLY A 39 1.52 19.90 -11.33
N ASP A 40 1.45 18.64 -11.80
CA ASP A 40 0.19 17.95 -12.01
C ASP A 40 -0.48 17.64 -10.65
N LYS A 41 -1.80 17.82 -10.60
CA LYS A 41 -2.65 17.51 -9.43
C LYS A 41 -3.09 16.05 -9.43
N THR A 42 -2.85 15.33 -10.52
CA THR A 42 -3.17 13.90 -10.62
C THR A 42 -2.29 13.11 -9.66
N SER A 43 -2.92 12.53 -8.65
CA SER A 43 -2.22 11.66 -7.69
C SER A 43 -2.09 10.25 -8.25
N VAL A 44 -0.91 9.66 -8.10
CA VAL A 44 -0.63 8.28 -8.51
C VAL A 44 -0.02 7.53 -7.32
N ALA A 45 -0.42 6.27 -7.12
CA ALA A 45 0.15 5.43 -6.07
C ALA A 45 1.49 4.84 -6.51
N GLN A 46 2.49 4.82 -5.61
CA GLN A 46 3.84 4.33 -5.92
C GLN A 46 3.85 2.89 -6.46
N VAL A 47 3.02 1.99 -5.90
CA VAL A 47 2.93 0.60 -6.38
C VAL A 47 2.40 0.51 -7.80
N GLN A 48 1.53 1.43 -8.22
CA GLN A 48 1.06 1.46 -9.60
C GLN A 48 2.19 1.88 -10.54
N VAL A 49 3.05 2.82 -10.11
CA VAL A 49 4.26 3.22 -10.84
C VAL A 49 5.21 2.04 -10.97
N LEU A 50 5.56 1.37 -9.87
CA LEU A 50 6.48 0.22 -9.87
C LEU A 50 5.94 -0.94 -10.72
N ARG A 51 4.65 -1.29 -10.59
CA ARG A 51 4.00 -2.31 -11.44
C ARG A 51 3.96 -1.93 -12.91
N HIS A 52 3.94 -0.63 -13.24
CA HIS A 52 4.03 -0.19 -14.62
C HIS A 52 5.47 -0.34 -15.13
N MET A 53 6.46 0.07 -14.35
CA MET A 53 7.88 -0.07 -14.69
C MET A 53 8.27 -1.53 -14.94
N LEU A 54 7.83 -2.46 -14.09
CA LEU A 54 8.07 -3.91 -14.25
C LEU A 54 7.50 -4.52 -15.54
N ARG A 55 6.60 -3.81 -16.24
CA ARG A 55 6.05 -4.24 -17.53
C ARG A 55 6.72 -3.60 -18.73
N MET A 56 7.71 -2.72 -18.52
CA MET A 56 8.44 -2.09 -19.61
C MET A 56 9.38 -3.10 -20.27
N PRO A 57 9.50 -3.11 -21.61
CA PRO A 57 10.40 -4.04 -22.31
C PRO A 57 11.85 -3.94 -21.83
N GLU A 58 12.34 -2.72 -21.63
CA GLU A 58 13.69 -2.42 -21.14
C GLU A 58 13.97 -3.02 -19.74
N VAL A 59 12.92 -3.27 -18.95
CA VAL A 59 13.00 -3.89 -17.62
C VAL A 59 12.89 -5.40 -17.71
N ILE A 60 11.98 -5.91 -18.54
CA ILE A 60 11.79 -7.37 -18.73
C ILE A 60 13.05 -8.02 -19.28
N ASP A 61 13.76 -7.31 -20.17
CA ASP A 61 14.97 -7.82 -20.84
C ASP A 61 16.26 -7.60 -20.01
N ASN A 62 16.19 -6.88 -18.90
CA ASN A 62 17.34 -6.64 -18.01
C ASN A 62 17.05 -7.09 -16.57
N TYR A 63 17.64 -8.23 -16.20
CA TYR A 63 17.48 -8.84 -14.88
C TYR A 63 17.93 -7.95 -13.71
N ASN A 64 18.94 -7.10 -13.90
CA ASN A 64 19.39 -6.19 -12.84
C ASN A 64 18.27 -5.22 -12.47
N ILE A 65 17.69 -4.58 -13.49
CA ILE A 65 16.59 -3.63 -13.32
C ILE A 65 15.35 -4.33 -12.78
N TYR A 66 15.03 -5.50 -13.31
CA TYR A 66 13.88 -6.26 -12.86
C TYR A 66 13.98 -6.61 -11.36
N ASN A 67 15.13 -7.13 -10.92
CA ASN A 67 15.34 -7.55 -9.54
C ASN A 67 15.29 -6.35 -8.58
N ASP A 68 15.98 -5.26 -8.90
CA ASP A 68 15.99 -4.06 -8.06
C ASP A 68 14.56 -3.49 -7.90
N LEU A 69 13.78 -3.43 -8.98
CA LEU A 69 12.38 -2.96 -8.92
C LEU A 69 11.46 -3.95 -8.18
N GLN A 70 11.73 -5.25 -8.28
CA GLN A 70 10.98 -6.28 -7.56
C GLN A 70 11.24 -6.19 -6.05
N GLU A 71 12.48 -5.91 -5.63
CA GLU A 71 12.84 -5.67 -4.23
C GLU A 71 12.06 -4.49 -3.64
N LEU A 72 11.98 -3.36 -4.38
CA LEU A 72 11.20 -2.20 -3.94
C LEU A 72 9.70 -2.46 -3.78
N VAL A 73 9.13 -3.36 -4.59
CA VAL A 73 7.73 -3.78 -4.47
C VAL A 73 7.54 -4.66 -3.24
N SER A 74 8.44 -5.62 -2.99
CA SER A 74 8.37 -6.52 -1.84
C SER A 74 8.44 -5.76 -0.51
N GLU A 75 9.40 -4.85 -0.33
CA GLU A 75 9.49 -4.00 0.87
C GLU A 75 8.19 -3.20 1.12
N ARG A 76 7.55 -2.76 0.04
CA ARG A 76 6.31 -1.98 0.12
C ARG A 76 5.11 -2.85 0.48
N ASP A 77 5.02 -4.04 -0.10
CA ASP A 77 3.96 -4.99 0.25
C ASP A 77 4.11 -5.44 1.71
N GLU A 78 5.34 -5.65 2.21
CA GLU A 78 5.60 -5.95 3.63
C GLU A 78 5.17 -4.82 4.57
N THR A 79 5.48 -3.57 4.26
CA THR A 79 5.04 -2.41 5.06
C THR A 79 3.53 -2.20 5.01
N GLU A 80 2.88 -2.41 3.86
CA GLU A 80 1.41 -2.38 3.77
C GLU A 80 0.74 -3.53 4.53
N ILE A 81 1.32 -4.73 4.49
CA ILE A 81 0.83 -5.87 5.28
C ILE A 81 0.97 -5.57 6.77
N ALA A 82 2.13 -5.12 7.24
CA ALA A 82 2.34 -4.75 8.64
C ALA A 82 1.36 -3.65 9.10
N ALA A 83 1.14 -2.61 8.28
CA ALA A 83 0.19 -1.55 8.59
C ALA A 83 -1.27 -2.04 8.63
N ARG A 84 -1.62 -3.02 7.77
CA ARG A 84 -2.94 -3.65 7.79
C ARG A 84 -3.12 -4.59 8.97
N GLU A 85 -2.10 -5.33 9.36
CA GLU A 85 -2.13 -6.21 10.53
C GLU A 85 -2.27 -5.39 11.83
N ASP A 86 -1.58 -4.26 11.93
CA ASP A 86 -1.69 -3.35 13.08
C ASP A 86 -3.05 -2.61 13.12
N SER A 87 -3.66 -2.38 11.95
CA SER A 87 -4.99 -1.76 11.82
C SER A 87 -6.14 -2.77 11.82
N ALA A 88 -5.87 -4.07 11.72
CA ALA A 88 -6.89 -5.10 11.69
C ALA A 88 -7.46 -5.25 13.11
N PRO A 89 -8.79 -5.08 13.31
CA PRO A 89 -9.39 -5.40 14.58
C PRO A 89 -9.12 -6.87 14.87
N ALA A 90 -8.60 -7.17 16.07
CA ALA A 90 -8.29 -8.54 16.49
C ALA A 90 -9.44 -9.47 16.09
N ALA A 91 -9.12 -10.60 15.44
CA ALA A 91 -10.11 -11.56 14.92
C ALA A 91 -11.05 -12.16 16.01
N TYR A 92 -10.85 -11.79 17.27
CA TYR A 92 -11.68 -12.13 18.42
C TYR A 92 -12.78 -11.09 18.74
N VAL A 93 -12.83 -9.96 18.04
CA VAL A 93 -13.91 -8.98 18.20
C VAL A 93 -15.09 -9.41 17.32
N ASP A 94 -16.05 -10.10 17.94
CA ASP A 94 -17.36 -10.33 17.34
C ASP A 94 -18.08 -8.98 17.14
N THR A 95 -17.88 -8.39 15.95
CA THR A 95 -18.51 -7.13 15.53
C THR A 95 -19.95 -7.33 15.04
N THR A 96 -20.46 -8.57 15.04
CA THR A 96 -21.82 -8.83 14.59
C THR A 96 -22.81 -8.51 15.70
N ARG A 97 -23.60 -7.45 15.50
CA ARG A 97 -24.71 -7.08 16.37
C ARG A 97 -25.82 -8.12 16.23
N HIS A 98 -25.65 -9.27 16.87
CA HIS A 98 -26.69 -10.28 16.94
C HIS A 98 -27.90 -9.70 17.71
N PRO A 99 -29.13 -9.79 17.16
CA PRO A 99 -30.32 -9.42 17.91
C PRO A 99 -30.38 -10.26 19.18
N ARG A 100 -30.45 -9.59 20.34
CA ARG A 100 -30.44 -10.28 21.63
C ARG A 100 -31.63 -11.25 21.71
N PRO A 101 -31.43 -12.48 22.22
CA PRO A 101 -32.50 -13.47 22.29
C PRO A 101 -33.66 -12.97 23.16
N LYS A 102 -34.89 -13.40 22.86
CA LYS A 102 -36.12 -12.98 23.56
C LYS A 102 -36.06 -13.16 25.09
N SER A 103 -35.23 -14.09 25.57
CA SER A 103 -34.95 -14.28 27.00
C SER A 103 -34.34 -13.05 27.68
N PHE A 104 -33.49 -12.29 26.99
CA PHE A 104 -32.88 -11.06 27.51
C PHE A 104 -33.96 -10.02 27.88
N TYR A 105 -34.93 -9.81 26.99
CA TYR A 105 -36.03 -8.87 27.21
C TYR A 105 -37.01 -9.35 28.30
N LYS A 106 -37.25 -10.67 28.40
CA LYS A 106 -38.04 -11.24 29.50
C LYS A 106 -37.37 -10.98 30.85
N ALA A 107 -36.08 -11.26 30.96
CA ALA A 107 -35.33 -11.02 32.19
C ALA A 107 -35.27 -9.52 32.57
N GLN A 108 -35.18 -8.61 31.58
CA GLN A 108 -35.24 -7.18 31.82
C GLN A 108 -36.60 -6.74 32.37
N LYS A 109 -37.70 -7.27 31.80
CA LYS A 109 -39.06 -6.98 32.23
C LYS A 109 -39.35 -7.52 33.64
N GLU A 110 -38.80 -8.69 33.99
CA GLU A 110 -38.89 -9.25 35.34
C GLU A 110 -38.08 -8.44 36.37
N LYS A 111 -36.88 -7.98 35.99
CA LYS A 111 -36.08 -7.09 36.85
C LYS A 111 -36.76 -5.73 37.06
N ALA A 112 -37.43 -5.20 36.04
CA ALA A 112 -38.21 -3.95 36.17
C ALA A 112 -39.44 -4.13 37.09
N LYS A 113 -40.11 -5.29 37.03
CA LYS A 113 -41.25 -5.60 37.92
C LYS A 113 -40.86 -5.84 39.38
N LYS A 114 -39.63 -6.27 39.67
CA LYS A 114 -39.13 -6.46 41.05
C LYS A 114 -38.59 -5.19 41.71
N LYS A 115 -38.46 -4.09 40.96
CA LYS A 115 -38.00 -2.77 41.46
C LYS A 115 -39.14 -1.76 41.61
N GLY A 116 -40.39 -2.20 41.46
CA GLY A 116 -41.61 -1.41 41.72
C GLY A 116 -42.42 -2.04 42.84
#